data_AF-A0A3A8F653-F1
#
_entry.id   AF-A0A3A8F653-F1
#
_cell.length_a   1.000
_cell.length_b   1.000
_cell.length_c   1.000
_cell.angle_alpha   90.00
_cell.angle_beta   90.00
_cell.angle_gamma   90.00
#
_symmetry.space_group_name_H-M   'P 1'
#
loop_
_entity.id
_entity.type
_entity.pdbx_description
1 polymer ?
#
loop_
_entity_poly.entity_id
_entity_poly.type
_entity_poly.pdbx_seq_one_letter_code
_entity_poly.pdbx_strand_id
1 'polypeptide(L)'
;MSVELSLLGKETDYPTTYQPEILFPISRAPAREQYADIDGIYKGKDWWHVFEISWLNLKGIPQVAIGRITLPASSPNLIESKSLKLYFNSMNFTAFESQDAFIATVEKDLSQAAQADVTLRLFQVDELDIAKPQGICIDDQQPDRLLNHPDASLLALDESALAESVEVQLYSHLLRSNCPVTGQPDWGTVFIRYQGKKPCYRSVLAYIISYRQHNGFHEQCVEQIFADIWQNLKPEKLMVYATYTRRGGLDINPCRVSDETWMPSPIRLARQ
;
A
#
# COMPACT_ATOMS: atom_id res chain seq x y z
N MET A 1 -14.40 -3.26 12.47
CA MET A 1 -15.71 -3.78 12.02
C MET A 1 -15.47 -4.97 11.07
N SER A 2 -16.46 -5.84 10.85
CA SER A 2 -16.34 -6.93 9.85
C SER A 2 -16.40 -6.35 8.43
N VAL A 3 -15.58 -6.87 7.50
CA VAL A 3 -15.48 -6.40 6.10
C VAL A 3 -16.83 -6.41 5.37
N GLU A 4 -17.76 -7.28 5.77
CA GLU A 4 -19.11 -7.39 5.20
C GLU A 4 -19.97 -6.11 5.33
N LEU A 5 -19.64 -5.26 6.31
CA LEU A 5 -20.29 -3.96 6.51
C LEU A 5 -19.73 -2.86 5.58
N SER A 6 -18.67 -3.13 4.80
CA SER A 6 -18.12 -2.19 3.82
C SER A 6 -19.15 -1.84 2.74
N LEU A 7 -19.00 -0.66 2.14
CA LEU A 7 -19.77 -0.20 0.97
C LEU A 7 -19.26 -0.78 -0.35
N LEU A 8 -18.12 -1.48 -0.38
CA LEU A 8 -17.58 -2.11 -1.59
C LEU A 8 -18.60 -3.06 -2.24
N GLY A 9 -18.77 -2.96 -3.56
CA GLY A 9 -19.71 -3.79 -4.34
C GLY A 9 -21.20 -3.42 -4.23
N LYS A 10 -21.58 -2.43 -3.42
CA LYS A 10 -22.98 -1.96 -3.25
C LYS A 10 -23.27 -0.72 -4.11
N GLU A 11 -24.55 -0.50 -4.48
CA GLU A 11 -25.03 0.79 -5.01
C GLU A 11 -24.65 1.93 -4.04
N THR A 12 -24.34 3.11 -4.56
CA THR A 12 -23.72 4.18 -3.76
C THR A 12 -24.26 5.53 -4.15
N ASP A 13 -24.89 6.18 -3.17
CA ASP A 13 -25.20 7.61 -3.23
C ASP A 13 -23.94 8.40 -2.87
N TYR A 14 -23.62 9.39 -3.70
CA TYR A 14 -22.46 10.25 -3.48
C TYR A 14 -22.84 11.39 -2.53
N PRO A 15 -22.17 11.52 -1.37
CA PRO A 15 -22.49 12.56 -0.40
C PRO A 15 -22.22 13.95 -0.99
N THR A 16 -23.16 14.86 -0.77
CA THR A 16 -23.04 16.28 -1.15
C THR A 16 -22.78 17.20 0.04
N THR A 17 -22.72 16.62 1.24
CA THR A 17 -22.44 17.30 2.50
C THR A 17 -21.34 16.54 3.22
N TYR A 18 -20.48 17.26 3.95
CA TYR A 18 -19.41 16.68 4.75
C TYR A 18 -19.91 15.56 5.67
N GLN A 19 -19.27 14.39 5.58
CA GLN A 19 -19.74 13.16 6.21
C GLN A 19 -18.57 12.27 6.72
N PRO A 20 -17.92 12.61 7.85
CA PRO A 20 -16.75 11.88 8.35
C PRO A 20 -17.06 10.44 8.81
N GLU A 21 -18.29 10.16 9.25
CA GLU A 21 -18.71 8.85 9.74
C GLU A 21 -18.80 7.77 8.66
N ILE A 22 -18.69 8.16 7.37
CA ILE A 22 -18.64 7.20 6.25
C ILE A 22 -17.34 6.41 6.23
N LEU A 23 -16.27 6.91 6.86
CA LEU A 23 -14.98 6.26 6.95
C LEU A 23 -15.12 4.89 7.61
N PHE A 24 -14.62 3.86 6.92
CA PHE A 24 -14.76 2.49 7.36
C PHE A 24 -13.40 1.88 7.75
N PRO A 25 -13.08 1.81 9.05
CA PRO A 25 -11.86 1.20 9.53
C PRO A 25 -11.93 -0.34 9.50
N ILE A 26 -10.88 -0.95 8.95
CA ILE A 26 -10.68 -2.40 8.91
C ILE A 26 -9.52 -2.73 9.86
N SER A 27 -9.77 -3.62 10.83
CA SER A 27 -8.72 -4.03 11.76
C SER A 27 -7.63 -4.82 11.06
N ARG A 28 -6.37 -4.51 11.35
CA ARG A 28 -5.22 -5.24 10.82
C ARG A 28 -5.00 -6.58 11.52
N ALA A 29 -5.45 -6.71 12.76
CA ALA A 29 -5.12 -7.84 13.63
C ALA A 29 -5.51 -9.22 13.05
N PRO A 30 -6.71 -9.43 12.48
CA PRO A 30 -7.08 -10.74 11.95
C PRO A 30 -6.17 -11.22 10.81
N ALA A 31 -5.75 -10.32 9.92
CA ALA A 31 -4.87 -10.68 8.81
C ALA A 31 -3.43 -10.94 9.27
N ARG A 32 -3.01 -10.31 10.37
CA ARG A 32 -1.65 -10.44 10.94
C ARG A 32 -1.48 -11.64 11.85
N GLU A 33 -2.54 -12.34 12.24
CA GLU A 33 -2.49 -13.40 13.26
C GLU A 33 -1.38 -14.43 13.02
N GLN A 34 -1.16 -14.83 11.76
CA GLN A 34 -0.16 -15.85 11.39
C GLN A 34 1.30 -15.38 11.46
N TYR A 35 1.53 -14.07 11.51
CA TYR A 35 2.87 -13.47 11.49
C TYR A 35 2.98 -12.31 12.49
N ALA A 36 2.16 -12.34 13.55
CA ALA A 36 2.07 -11.28 14.55
C ALA A 36 3.39 -11.01 15.28
N ASP A 37 4.26 -12.02 15.36
CA ASP A 37 5.58 -11.95 16.01
C ASP A 37 6.67 -11.29 15.14
N ILE A 38 6.37 -10.98 13.87
CA ILE A 38 7.33 -10.36 12.94
C ILE A 38 7.27 -8.85 13.09
N ASP A 39 8.15 -8.30 13.92
CA ASP A 39 8.23 -6.86 14.25
C ASP A 39 8.25 -5.93 13.02
N GLY A 40 8.92 -6.35 11.93
CA GLY A 40 9.03 -5.55 10.71
C GLY A 40 7.70 -5.23 10.00
N ILE A 41 6.62 -5.99 10.24
CA ILE A 41 5.29 -5.68 9.66
C ILE A 41 4.63 -4.48 10.33
N TYR A 42 5.08 -4.08 11.53
CA TYR A 42 4.57 -2.91 12.26
C TYR A 42 5.43 -1.66 11.99
N LYS A 43 6.64 -1.86 11.47
CA LYS A 43 7.58 -0.79 11.08
C LYS A 43 7.39 -0.47 9.60
N GLY A 44 6.68 0.61 9.33
CA GLY A 44 6.24 0.87 7.96
C GLY A 44 5.23 1.98 7.86
N LYS A 45 4.84 2.25 6.62
CA LYS A 45 3.82 3.24 6.27
C LYS A 45 2.99 2.71 5.11
N ASP A 46 1.71 3.04 5.11
CA ASP A 46 0.85 2.95 3.94
C ASP A 46 0.69 4.36 3.40
N TRP A 47 1.33 4.65 2.28
CA TRP A 47 1.16 5.94 1.60
C TRP A 47 0.04 5.84 0.59
N TRP A 48 -0.88 6.80 0.61
CA TRP A 48 -1.92 6.90 -0.40
C TRP A 48 -1.73 8.16 -1.22
N HIS A 49 -1.90 8.09 -2.54
CA HIS A 49 -2.18 9.27 -3.34
C HIS A 49 -3.68 9.39 -3.57
N VAL A 50 -4.23 10.56 -3.29
CA VAL A 50 -5.62 10.93 -3.53
C VAL A 50 -5.62 11.98 -4.64
N PHE A 51 -5.92 11.54 -5.86
CA PHE A 51 -5.79 12.39 -7.05
C PHE A 51 -7.00 13.31 -7.27
N GLU A 52 -8.08 13.07 -6.55
CA GLU A 52 -9.38 13.72 -6.73
C GLU A 52 -9.79 14.48 -5.46
N ILE A 53 -8.88 15.26 -4.87
CA ILE A 53 -9.22 16.15 -3.74
C ILE A 53 -9.78 17.47 -4.29
N SER A 54 -10.99 17.82 -3.83
CA SER A 54 -11.62 19.11 -4.10
C SER A 54 -12.44 19.58 -2.89
N TRP A 55 -12.51 20.89 -2.69
CA TRP A 55 -13.35 21.53 -1.68
C TRP A 55 -13.71 22.97 -2.11
N LEU A 56 -14.51 23.69 -1.34
CA LEU A 56 -14.82 25.10 -1.61
C LEU A 56 -14.04 26.02 -0.65
N ASN A 57 -13.61 27.19 -1.12
CA ASN A 57 -13.23 28.26 -0.19
C ASN A 57 -14.49 29.02 0.32
N LEU A 58 -14.33 29.98 1.23
CA LEU A 58 -15.46 30.75 1.80
C LEU A 58 -16.26 31.57 0.77
N LYS A 59 -15.74 31.76 -0.45
CA LYS A 59 -16.45 32.42 -1.55
C LYS A 59 -17.20 31.43 -2.45
N GLY A 60 -17.19 30.13 -2.11
CA GLY A 60 -17.79 29.08 -2.91
C GLY A 60 -16.99 28.71 -4.16
N ILE A 61 -15.71 29.13 -4.26
CA ILE A 61 -14.86 28.81 -5.41
C ILE A 61 -14.18 27.45 -5.17
N PRO A 62 -14.32 26.48 -6.09
CA PRO A 62 -13.64 25.20 -5.99
C PRO A 62 -12.13 25.33 -5.90
N GLN A 63 -11.54 24.56 -5.00
CA GLN A 63 -10.11 24.35 -4.81
C GLN A 63 -9.80 22.91 -5.19
N VAL A 64 -8.63 22.66 -5.78
CA VAL A 64 -8.19 21.32 -6.17
C VAL A 64 -6.77 21.07 -5.70
N ALA A 65 -6.47 19.83 -5.34
CA ALA A 65 -5.13 19.39 -4.99
C ALA A 65 -4.97 17.89 -5.23
N ILE A 66 -3.72 17.42 -5.20
CA ILE A 66 -3.44 16.00 -5.00
C ILE A 66 -3.02 15.83 -3.54
N GLY A 67 -3.57 14.83 -2.86
CA GLY A 67 -3.20 14.50 -1.47
C GLY A 67 -2.22 13.33 -1.40
N ARG A 68 -1.28 13.39 -0.46
CA ARG A 68 -0.54 12.21 0.02
C ARG A 68 -0.83 11.98 1.48
N ILE A 69 -1.53 10.90 1.77
CA ILE A 69 -1.80 10.45 3.13
C ILE A 69 -0.65 9.56 3.59
N THR A 70 -0.21 9.72 4.84
CA THR A 70 0.71 8.78 5.49
C THR A 70 0.02 8.13 6.69
N LEU A 71 -0.25 6.83 6.57
CA LEU A 71 -0.81 6.02 7.65
C LEU A 71 0.30 5.11 8.21
N PRO A 72 0.66 5.17 9.51
CA PRO A 72 1.67 4.27 10.07
C PRO A 72 1.21 2.81 10.04
N ALA A 73 2.12 1.88 9.71
CA ALA A 73 1.82 0.45 9.72
C ALA A 73 1.52 -0.10 11.14
N SER A 74 1.92 0.63 12.18
CA SER A 74 1.56 0.34 13.57
C SER A 74 0.10 0.66 13.91
N SER A 75 -0.67 1.30 13.02
CA SER A 75 -2.06 1.62 13.27
C SER A 75 -2.90 0.36 13.52
N PRO A 76 -3.83 0.36 14.50
CA PRO A 76 -4.77 -0.75 14.70
C PRO A 76 -5.63 -1.04 13.47
N ASN A 77 -5.99 0.01 12.73
CA ASN A 77 -6.86 -0.09 11.57
C ASN A 77 -6.21 0.48 10.30
N LEU A 78 -6.48 -0.15 9.16
CA LEU A 78 -6.40 0.47 7.84
C LEU A 78 -7.75 1.10 7.48
N ILE A 79 -7.78 1.95 6.46
CA ILE A 79 -9.00 2.62 5.99
C ILE A 79 -9.42 1.99 4.66
N GLU A 80 -10.69 1.60 4.56
CA GLU A 80 -11.22 1.00 3.33
C GLU A 80 -11.31 2.04 2.20
N SER A 81 -10.71 1.72 1.04
CA SER A 81 -10.52 2.65 -0.10
C SER A 81 -11.79 3.34 -0.61
N LYS A 82 -12.92 2.65 -0.71
CA LYS A 82 -14.20 3.22 -1.17
C LYS A 82 -14.79 4.15 -0.12
N SER A 83 -14.72 3.79 1.16
CA SER A 83 -15.11 4.71 2.23
C SER A 83 -14.28 6.00 2.21
N LEU A 84 -12.96 5.90 1.96
CA LEU A 84 -12.06 7.05 1.85
C LEU A 84 -12.40 7.92 0.63
N LYS A 85 -12.73 7.30 -0.52
CA LYS A 85 -13.22 8.01 -1.69
C LYS A 85 -14.46 8.84 -1.37
N LEU A 86 -15.46 8.21 -0.75
CA LEU A 86 -16.73 8.87 -0.44
C LEU A 86 -16.57 9.98 0.60
N TYR A 87 -15.66 9.78 1.55
CA TYR A 87 -15.24 10.82 2.48
C TYR A 87 -14.72 12.07 1.77
N PHE A 88 -13.78 11.92 0.83
CA PHE A 88 -13.31 13.07 0.04
C PHE A 88 -14.40 13.65 -0.87
N ASN A 89 -15.28 12.81 -1.45
CA ASN A 89 -16.41 13.33 -2.23
C ASN A 89 -17.37 14.17 -1.40
N SER A 90 -17.56 13.84 -0.11
CA SER A 90 -18.37 14.62 0.83
C SER A 90 -17.83 16.05 1.03
N MET A 91 -16.53 16.25 0.82
CA MET A 91 -15.86 17.54 0.96
C MET A 91 -15.97 18.43 -0.28
N ASN A 92 -16.34 17.89 -1.45
CA ASN A 92 -16.40 18.62 -2.72
C ASN A 92 -17.24 19.91 -2.66
N PHE A 93 -18.28 19.92 -1.83
CA PHE A 93 -19.21 21.05 -1.65
C PHE A 93 -19.09 21.72 -0.27
N THR A 94 -18.08 21.34 0.51
CA THR A 94 -17.86 21.86 1.86
C THR A 94 -16.88 23.03 1.81
N ALA A 95 -17.25 24.14 2.47
CA ALA A 95 -16.43 25.34 2.51
C ALA A 95 -15.42 25.29 3.67
N PHE A 96 -14.15 25.56 3.38
CA PHE A 96 -13.09 25.70 4.37
C PHE A 96 -12.49 27.11 4.32
N GLU A 97 -12.10 27.63 5.49
CA GLU A 97 -11.49 28.96 5.61
C GLU A 97 -10.08 29.04 5.02
N SER A 98 -9.37 27.92 5.02
CA SER A 98 -8.00 27.82 4.52
C SER A 98 -7.67 26.38 4.11
N GLN A 99 -6.55 26.21 3.41
CA GLN A 99 -5.98 24.90 3.13
C GLN A 99 -5.58 24.17 4.42
N ASP A 100 -5.08 24.89 5.42
CA ASP A 100 -4.68 24.30 6.71
C ASP A 100 -5.89 23.77 7.49
N ALA A 101 -7.03 24.47 7.44
CA ALA A 101 -8.27 24.01 8.07
C ALA A 101 -8.80 22.72 7.41
N PHE A 102 -8.69 22.63 6.08
CA PHE A 102 -8.99 21.40 5.33
C PHE A 102 -8.07 20.24 5.77
N ILE A 103 -6.75 20.47 5.77
CA ILE A 103 -5.76 19.47 6.19
C ILE A 103 -6.04 19.00 7.62
N ALA A 104 -6.21 19.92 8.57
CA ALA A 104 -6.45 19.60 9.97
C ALA A 104 -7.73 18.78 10.19
N THR A 105 -8.77 19.04 9.40
CA THR A 105 -10.02 18.26 9.43
C THR A 105 -9.78 16.84 8.92
N VAL A 106 -9.10 16.69 7.78
CA VAL A 106 -8.76 15.38 7.22
C VAL A 106 -7.89 14.56 8.15
N GLU A 107 -6.81 15.15 8.67
CA GLU A 107 -5.91 14.47 9.61
C GLU A 107 -6.65 14.00 10.87
N LYS A 108 -7.53 14.85 11.43
CA LYS A 108 -8.35 14.48 12.58
C LYS A 108 -9.24 13.26 12.30
N ASP A 109 -10.02 13.29 11.23
CA ASP A 109 -11.02 12.24 10.98
C ASP A 109 -10.34 10.91 10.60
N LEU A 110 -9.32 10.97 9.75
CA LEU A 110 -8.57 9.77 9.35
C LEU A 110 -7.82 9.18 10.55
N SER A 111 -7.25 10.02 11.42
CA SER A 111 -6.59 9.55 12.64
C SER A 111 -7.57 8.88 13.60
N GLN A 112 -8.78 9.42 13.73
CA GLN A 112 -9.84 8.80 14.53
C GLN A 112 -10.24 7.42 13.97
N ALA A 113 -10.41 7.29 12.66
CA ALA A 113 -10.74 6.01 12.02
C ALA A 113 -9.59 4.99 12.16
N ALA A 114 -8.36 5.42 11.86
CA ALA A 114 -7.17 4.58 11.91
C ALA A 114 -6.75 4.18 13.34
N GLN A 115 -7.14 5.00 14.34
CA GLN A 115 -6.65 4.95 15.72
C GLN A 115 -5.11 5.14 15.80
N ALA A 116 -4.58 6.03 14.97
CA ALA A 116 -3.16 6.38 14.90
C ALA A 116 -3.00 7.74 14.20
N ASP A 117 -1.86 8.39 14.38
CA ASP A 117 -1.58 9.69 13.75
C ASP A 117 -1.44 9.55 12.23
N VAL A 118 -2.42 10.09 11.50
CA VAL A 118 -2.45 10.15 10.04
C VAL A 118 -2.14 11.57 9.59
N THR A 119 -1.22 11.72 8.64
CA THR A 119 -0.88 13.03 8.07
C THR A 119 -1.31 13.15 6.62
N LEU A 120 -1.62 14.38 6.18
CA LEU A 120 -1.96 14.73 4.81
C LEU A 120 -1.03 15.84 4.30
N ARG A 121 -0.30 15.55 3.22
CA ARG A 121 0.38 16.58 2.42
C ARG A 121 -0.40 16.86 1.15
N LEU A 122 -0.61 18.13 0.83
CA LEU A 122 -1.18 18.54 -0.45
C LEU A 122 -0.07 18.94 -1.45
N PHE A 123 -0.34 18.66 -2.72
CA PHE A 123 0.48 19.00 -3.87
C PHE A 123 -0.36 19.79 -4.86
N GLN A 124 0.29 20.70 -5.59
CA GLN A 124 -0.34 21.31 -6.76
C GLN A 124 -0.53 20.26 -7.86
N VAL A 125 -1.49 20.48 -8.76
CA VAL A 125 -1.91 19.51 -9.79
C VAL A 125 -0.77 19.06 -10.72
N ASP A 126 0.24 19.91 -10.89
CA ASP A 126 1.40 19.66 -11.76
C ASP A 126 2.70 19.34 -10.99
N GLU A 127 2.64 19.15 -9.67
CA GLU A 127 3.83 18.98 -8.81
C GLU A 127 4.34 17.52 -8.76
N LEU A 128 3.55 16.53 -9.20
CA LEU A 128 3.93 15.12 -9.07
C LEU A 128 4.74 14.60 -10.27
N ASP A 129 6.00 14.29 -10.02
CA ASP A 129 6.90 13.62 -10.96
C ASP A 129 6.60 12.12 -11.13
N ILE A 130 6.92 11.59 -12.31
CA ILE A 130 6.92 10.15 -12.60
C ILE A 130 8.34 9.61 -12.42
N ALA A 131 8.53 8.79 -11.38
CA ALA A 131 9.79 8.13 -11.09
C ALA A 131 10.03 6.89 -11.97
N LYS A 132 11.30 6.52 -12.11
CA LYS A 132 11.73 5.22 -12.64
C LYS A 132 12.08 4.27 -11.49
N PRO A 133 11.71 2.99 -11.57
CA PRO A 133 12.17 1.98 -10.62
C PRO A 133 13.70 1.94 -10.53
N GLN A 134 14.23 1.69 -9.34
CA GLN A 134 15.66 1.49 -9.09
C GLN A 134 15.91 0.06 -8.61
N GLY A 135 17.08 -0.49 -8.92
CA GLY A 135 17.48 -1.86 -8.59
C GLY A 135 17.51 -2.79 -9.81
N ILE A 136 17.49 -4.09 -9.56
CA ILE A 136 17.52 -5.15 -10.55
C ILE A 136 16.07 -5.55 -10.86
N CYS A 137 15.64 -5.38 -12.11
CA CYS A 137 14.38 -5.94 -12.57
C CYS A 137 14.50 -7.47 -12.63
N ILE A 138 13.60 -8.19 -11.99
CA ILE A 138 13.59 -9.66 -12.02
C ILE A 138 12.53 -10.22 -12.97
N ASP A 139 11.86 -9.40 -13.76
CA ASP A 139 10.73 -9.82 -14.61
C ASP A 139 11.14 -10.77 -15.75
N ASP A 140 12.41 -10.72 -16.18
CA ASP A 140 12.96 -11.60 -17.23
C ASP A 140 13.52 -12.94 -16.70
N GLN A 141 13.40 -13.20 -15.40
CA GLN A 141 13.80 -14.50 -14.83
C GLN A 141 12.86 -15.61 -15.32
N GLN A 142 13.35 -16.84 -15.32
CA GLN A 142 12.56 -18.03 -15.70
C GLN A 142 12.33 -18.92 -14.46
N PRO A 143 11.17 -18.83 -13.81
CA PRO A 143 10.80 -19.71 -12.71
C PRO A 143 10.72 -21.18 -13.14
N ASP A 144 11.27 -22.08 -12.33
CA ASP A 144 11.18 -23.53 -12.59
C ASP A 144 9.75 -24.08 -12.41
N ARG A 145 8.95 -23.41 -11.55
CA ARG A 145 7.57 -23.75 -11.24
C ARG A 145 6.77 -22.48 -10.92
N LEU A 146 5.49 -22.47 -11.30
CA LEU A 146 4.53 -21.44 -10.95
C LEU A 146 3.36 -22.03 -10.15
N LEU A 147 2.78 -21.22 -9.28
CA LEU A 147 1.57 -21.53 -8.52
C LEU A 147 0.55 -20.41 -8.69
N ASN A 148 -0.71 -20.69 -8.34
CA ASN A 148 -1.81 -19.74 -8.45
C ASN A 148 -2.26 -19.19 -7.09
N HIS A 149 -1.54 -19.51 -6.02
CA HIS A 149 -1.74 -18.96 -4.68
C HIS A 149 -0.38 -18.68 -4.03
N PRO A 150 -0.27 -17.64 -3.17
CA PRO A 150 0.92 -17.36 -2.39
C PRO A 150 1.37 -18.59 -1.63
N ASP A 151 2.61 -19.00 -1.88
CA ASP A 151 3.22 -20.17 -1.26
C ASP A 151 4.69 -19.87 -0.96
N ALA A 152 4.98 -19.70 0.32
CA ALA A 152 6.31 -19.36 0.79
C ALA A 152 7.35 -20.45 0.49
N SER A 153 6.94 -21.70 0.20
CA SER A 153 7.86 -22.78 -0.18
C SER A 153 8.55 -22.55 -1.53
N LEU A 154 8.06 -21.59 -2.34
CA LEU A 154 8.73 -21.16 -3.56
C LEU A 154 10.04 -20.38 -3.28
N LEU A 155 10.15 -19.75 -2.10
CA LEU A 155 11.29 -18.91 -1.75
C LEU A 155 12.52 -19.78 -1.42
N ALA A 156 13.62 -19.50 -2.13
CA ALA A 156 14.88 -20.21 -1.95
C ALA A 156 16.07 -19.26 -2.01
N LEU A 157 17.18 -19.69 -1.39
CA LEU A 157 18.49 -19.06 -1.56
C LEU A 157 19.17 -19.56 -2.84
N ASP A 158 20.10 -18.77 -3.37
CA ASP A 158 20.94 -19.17 -4.50
C ASP A 158 22.03 -20.13 -4.02
N GLU A 159 21.86 -21.43 -4.27
CA GLU A 159 22.81 -22.49 -3.88
C GLU A 159 24.18 -22.36 -4.54
N SER A 160 24.27 -21.63 -5.67
CA SER A 160 25.52 -21.40 -6.38
C SER A 160 26.32 -20.22 -5.82
N ALA A 161 25.72 -19.42 -4.96
CA ALA A 161 26.36 -18.26 -4.36
C ALA A 161 27.34 -18.68 -3.25
N LEU A 162 28.45 -17.94 -3.14
CA LEU A 162 29.31 -18.04 -1.95
C LEU A 162 28.48 -17.71 -0.70
N ALA A 163 28.87 -18.25 0.45
CA ALA A 163 28.19 -18.06 1.74
C ALA A 163 28.29 -16.63 2.31
N GLU A 164 28.60 -15.64 1.47
CA GLU A 164 28.77 -14.24 1.85
C GLU A 164 27.41 -13.52 1.86
N SER A 165 27.27 -12.55 2.78
CA SER A 165 26.12 -11.66 2.84
C SER A 165 26.19 -10.66 1.67
N VAL A 166 25.08 -10.49 0.97
CA VAL A 166 24.91 -9.51 -0.12
C VAL A 166 23.85 -8.50 0.26
N GLU A 167 23.98 -7.27 -0.22
CA GLU A 167 22.88 -6.30 -0.23
C GLU A 167 22.39 -6.11 -1.67
N VAL A 168 21.11 -6.39 -1.92
CA VAL A 168 20.51 -6.29 -3.25
C VAL A 168 19.18 -5.54 -3.21
N GLN A 169 18.88 -4.81 -4.28
CA GLN A 169 17.59 -4.18 -4.52
C GLN A 169 16.98 -4.80 -5.75
N LEU A 170 15.83 -5.45 -5.59
CA LEU A 170 15.07 -6.10 -6.64
C LEU A 170 13.76 -5.37 -6.85
N TYR A 171 13.23 -5.40 -8.07
CA TYR A 171 11.84 -5.01 -8.33
C TYR A 171 11.19 -5.88 -9.40
N SER A 172 9.87 -5.97 -9.33
CA SER A 172 9.04 -6.64 -10.32
C SER A 172 7.79 -5.83 -10.62
N HIS A 173 7.45 -5.69 -11.90
CA HIS A 173 6.20 -5.07 -12.36
C HIS A 173 5.02 -6.04 -12.42
N LEU A 174 5.26 -7.30 -12.10
CA LEU A 174 4.35 -8.42 -12.35
C LEU A 174 3.45 -8.75 -11.14
N LEU A 175 3.53 -7.97 -10.05
CA LEU A 175 2.63 -8.13 -8.92
C LEU A 175 1.20 -7.82 -9.35
N ARG A 176 0.33 -8.82 -9.23
CA ARG A 176 -1.10 -8.74 -9.51
C ARG A 176 -1.83 -9.56 -8.45
N SER A 177 -2.90 -9.02 -7.89
CA SER A 177 -3.82 -9.72 -6.98
C SER A 177 -5.26 -9.36 -7.32
N ASN A 178 -6.21 -9.73 -6.47
CA ASN A 178 -7.62 -9.38 -6.56
C ASN A 178 -8.07 -8.68 -5.28
N CYS A 179 -8.99 -7.73 -5.42
CA CYS A 179 -9.65 -7.14 -4.27
C CYS A 179 -10.57 -8.19 -3.63
N PRO A 180 -10.45 -8.44 -2.31
CA PRO A 180 -11.19 -9.50 -1.65
C PRO A 180 -12.70 -9.29 -1.62
N VAL A 181 -13.16 -8.05 -1.85
CA VAL A 181 -14.60 -7.73 -1.82
C VAL A 181 -15.23 -7.66 -3.21
N THR A 182 -14.51 -7.10 -4.19
CA THR A 182 -15.07 -6.88 -5.55
C THR A 182 -14.61 -7.90 -6.59
N GLY A 183 -13.55 -8.67 -6.29
CA GLY A 183 -12.90 -9.59 -7.23
C GLY A 183 -12.17 -8.90 -8.39
N GLN A 184 -12.08 -7.57 -8.40
CA GLN A 184 -11.42 -6.83 -9.48
C GLN A 184 -9.89 -7.01 -9.43
N PRO A 185 -9.18 -6.93 -10.58
CA PRO A 185 -7.72 -7.12 -10.69
C PRO A 185 -6.91 -5.94 -10.17
N ASP A 186 -6.07 -6.16 -9.16
CA ASP A 186 -5.15 -5.17 -8.61
C ASP A 186 -3.77 -5.33 -9.24
N TRP A 187 -3.13 -4.23 -9.63
CA TRP A 187 -1.84 -4.21 -10.32
C TRP A 187 -0.83 -3.41 -9.54
N GLY A 188 0.41 -3.88 -9.43
CA GLY A 188 1.45 -3.15 -8.72
C GLY A 188 2.85 -3.42 -9.22
N THR A 189 3.77 -2.57 -8.78
CA THR A 189 5.20 -2.85 -8.80
C THR A 189 5.65 -3.08 -7.36
N VAL A 190 6.35 -4.18 -7.11
CA VAL A 190 6.93 -4.49 -5.80
C VAL A 190 8.45 -4.30 -5.84
N PHE A 191 8.97 -3.73 -4.78
CA PHE A 191 10.38 -3.49 -4.51
C PHE A 191 10.79 -4.29 -3.28
N ILE A 192 11.92 -4.98 -3.37
CA ILE A 192 12.49 -5.77 -2.29
C ILE A 192 13.95 -5.35 -2.13
N ARG A 193 14.29 -4.70 -1.01
CA ARG A 193 15.68 -4.48 -0.59
C ARG A 193 16.01 -5.51 0.47
N TYR A 194 17.08 -6.26 0.25
CA TYR A 194 17.40 -7.45 1.02
C TYR A 194 18.90 -7.43 1.35
N GLN A 195 19.24 -7.68 2.62
CA GLN A 195 20.61 -7.96 3.05
C GLN A 195 20.67 -9.32 3.73
N GLY A 196 21.58 -10.18 3.31
CA GLY A 196 21.76 -11.54 3.84
C GLY A 196 22.29 -12.50 2.79
N LYS A 197 22.04 -13.80 2.94
CA LYS A 197 22.41 -14.80 1.93
C LYS A 197 21.69 -14.53 0.60
N LYS A 198 22.40 -14.60 -0.51
CA LYS A 198 21.86 -14.22 -1.82
C LYS A 198 20.56 -14.98 -2.13
N PRO A 199 19.44 -14.28 -2.38
CA PRO A 199 18.18 -14.93 -2.74
C PRO A 199 18.23 -15.41 -4.19
N CYS A 200 17.54 -16.52 -4.48
CA CYS A 200 17.36 -17.03 -5.83
C CYS A 200 16.31 -16.18 -6.57
N TYR A 201 16.72 -15.37 -7.56
CA TYR A 201 15.82 -14.39 -8.19
C TYR A 201 14.65 -15.04 -8.94
N ARG A 202 14.86 -16.20 -9.60
CA ARG A 202 13.79 -16.99 -10.23
C ARG A 202 12.74 -17.46 -9.20
N SER A 203 13.18 -17.83 -8.00
CA SER A 203 12.31 -18.25 -6.90
C SER A 203 11.51 -17.07 -6.33
N VAL A 204 12.15 -15.91 -6.16
CA VAL A 204 11.48 -14.67 -5.75
C VAL A 204 10.43 -14.25 -6.79
N LEU A 205 10.76 -14.31 -8.09
CA LEU A 205 9.79 -14.02 -9.14
C LEU A 205 8.62 -15.03 -9.12
N ALA A 206 8.89 -16.34 -8.98
CA ALA A 206 7.87 -17.37 -8.87
C ALA A 206 6.86 -17.05 -7.75
N TYR A 207 7.38 -16.65 -6.59
CA TYR A 207 6.60 -16.25 -5.43
C TYR A 207 5.75 -15.00 -5.72
N ILE A 208 6.31 -13.96 -6.33
CA ILE A 208 5.54 -12.76 -6.71
C ILE A 208 4.40 -13.11 -7.69
N ILE A 209 4.67 -13.95 -8.69
CA ILE A 209 3.65 -14.40 -9.67
C ILE A 209 2.55 -15.22 -8.99
N SER A 210 2.84 -15.91 -7.90
CA SER A 210 1.86 -16.75 -7.21
C SER A 210 0.69 -15.95 -6.59
N TYR A 211 0.84 -14.64 -6.41
CA TYR A 211 -0.25 -13.73 -6.02
C TYR A 211 -1.32 -13.53 -7.09
N ARG A 212 -1.07 -13.99 -8.33
CA ARG A 212 -1.88 -13.64 -9.50
C ARG A 212 -3.37 -13.95 -9.35
N GLN A 213 -3.80 -14.92 -8.55
CA GLN A 213 -5.23 -15.16 -8.28
C GLN A 213 -5.63 -14.92 -6.82
N HIS A 214 -4.70 -14.44 -6.00
CA HIS A 214 -4.89 -14.20 -4.57
C HIS A 214 -5.86 -13.04 -4.32
N ASN A 215 -6.75 -13.24 -3.35
CA ASN A 215 -7.63 -12.20 -2.84
C ASN A 215 -7.03 -11.61 -1.56
N GLY A 216 -6.64 -10.34 -1.59
CA GLY A 216 -6.04 -9.69 -0.43
C GLY A 216 -5.98 -8.18 -0.59
N PHE A 217 -6.08 -7.45 0.53
CA PHE A 217 -5.83 -6.01 0.51
C PHE A 217 -4.34 -5.74 0.19
N HIS A 218 -4.04 -4.57 -0.38
CA HIS A 218 -2.69 -4.23 -0.82
C HIS A 218 -1.70 -4.30 0.34
N GLU A 219 -2.09 -3.76 1.49
CA GLU A 219 -1.33 -3.74 2.74
C GLU A 219 -1.03 -5.16 3.22
N GLN A 220 -2.04 -6.03 3.19
CA GLN A 220 -1.92 -7.43 3.62
C GLN A 220 -1.01 -8.24 2.70
N CYS A 221 -1.10 -8.01 1.38
CA CYS A 221 -0.20 -8.65 0.42
C CYS A 221 1.26 -8.29 0.73
N VAL A 222 1.55 -7.01 1.00
CA VAL A 222 2.91 -6.56 1.33
C VAL A 222 3.39 -7.10 2.68
N GLU A 223 2.52 -7.13 3.69
CA GLU A 223 2.84 -7.73 4.99
C GLU A 223 3.16 -9.21 4.88
N GLN A 224 2.37 -9.97 4.10
CA GLN A 224 2.63 -11.38 3.86
C GLN A 224 3.94 -11.60 3.07
N ILE A 225 4.20 -10.82 2.01
CA ILE A 225 5.47 -10.88 1.27
C ILE A 225 6.66 -10.63 2.20
N PHE A 226 6.55 -9.63 3.08
CA PHE A 226 7.57 -9.36 4.08
C PHE A 226 7.77 -10.55 5.03
N ALA A 227 6.68 -11.06 5.60
CA ALA A 227 6.69 -12.16 6.55
C ALA A 227 7.31 -13.44 5.96
N ASP A 228 6.87 -13.83 4.76
CA ASP A 228 7.32 -15.03 4.09
C ASP A 228 8.81 -14.95 3.74
N ILE A 229 9.28 -13.80 3.21
CA ILE A 229 10.71 -13.58 2.94
C ILE A 229 11.51 -13.60 4.25
N TRP A 230 11.02 -12.95 5.29
CA TRP A 230 11.70 -12.87 6.58
C TRP A 230 11.91 -14.26 7.20
N GLN A 231 10.86 -15.10 7.20
CA GLN A 231 10.90 -16.43 7.81
C GLN A 231 11.70 -17.45 6.97
N ASN A 232 11.54 -17.43 5.64
CA ASN A 232 12.09 -18.46 4.76
C ASN A 232 13.52 -18.15 4.32
N LEU A 233 13.84 -16.87 4.06
CA LEU A 233 15.16 -16.46 3.59
C LEU A 233 16.05 -15.88 4.71
N LYS A 234 15.49 -15.61 5.89
CA LYS A 234 16.20 -15.14 7.10
C LYS A 234 17.23 -14.02 6.81
N PRO A 235 16.82 -12.92 6.15
CA PRO A 235 17.71 -11.77 5.95
C PRO A 235 18.17 -11.16 7.28
N GLU A 236 19.28 -10.45 7.21
CA GLU A 236 19.74 -9.52 8.24
C GLU A 236 18.91 -8.23 8.21
N LYS A 237 18.58 -7.72 7.01
CA LYS A 237 17.69 -6.57 6.80
C LYS A 237 16.76 -6.77 5.61
N LEU A 238 15.53 -6.26 5.71
CA LEU A 238 14.51 -6.38 4.68
C LEU A 238 13.69 -5.09 4.57
N MET A 239 13.40 -4.65 3.36
CA MET A 239 12.33 -3.73 3.01
C MET A 239 11.49 -4.36 1.91
N VAL A 240 10.17 -4.37 2.10
CA VAL A 240 9.20 -4.69 1.05
C VAL A 240 8.31 -3.47 0.87
N TYR A 241 8.28 -2.94 -0.35
CA TYR A 241 7.50 -1.76 -0.72
C TYR A 241 6.75 -2.05 -2.01
N ALA A 242 5.43 -1.81 -2.05
CA ALA A 242 4.67 -1.91 -3.28
C ALA A 242 4.03 -0.58 -3.64
N THR A 243 3.86 -0.37 -4.95
CA THR A 243 3.15 0.76 -5.54
C THR A 243 2.03 0.21 -6.42
N TYR A 244 0.79 0.33 -5.98
CA TYR A 244 -0.36 -0.18 -6.72
C TYR A 244 -0.95 0.90 -7.63
N THR A 245 -1.59 0.48 -8.72
CA THR A 245 -2.35 1.38 -9.59
C THR A 245 -3.61 1.87 -8.89
N ARG A 246 -4.04 3.10 -9.19
CA ARG A 246 -5.22 3.68 -8.54
C ARG A 246 -6.53 2.94 -8.88
N ARG A 247 -7.48 3.01 -7.96
CA ARG A 247 -8.91 2.73 -8.20
C ARG A 247 -9.77 3.84 -7.65
N GLY A 248 -10.71 4.31 -8.46
CA GLY A 248 -11.66 5.34 -8.05
C GLY A 248 -10.98 6.63 -7.55
N GLY A 249 -9.82 6.99 -8.11
CA GLY A 249 -9.10 8.21 -7.75
C GLY A 249 -8.04 8.06 -6.65
N LEU A 250 -7.86 6.87 -6.07
CA LEU A 250 -6.90 6.64 -4.98
C LEU A 250 -5.97 5.46 -5.28
N ASP A 251 -4.69 5.60 -4.96
CA ASP A 251 -3.75 4.47 -4.90
C ASP A 251 -3.24 4.20 -3.48
N ILE A 252 -2.68 3.01 -3.27
CA ILE A 252 -2.11 2.56 -1.99
C ILE A 252 -0.69 2.07 -2.26
N ASN A 253 0.24 2.47 -1.40
CA ASN A 253 1.65 2.16 -1.52
C ASN A 253 2.19 1.68 -0.16
N PRO A 254 1.92 0.42 0.23
CA PRO A 254 2.35 -0.13 1.51
C PRO A 254 3.86 -0.39 1.51
N CYS A 255 4.54 -0.01 2.59
CA CYS A 255 5.94 -0.30 2.85
C CYS A 255 6.14 -0.89 4.24
N ARG A 256 6.92 -1.96 4.34
CA ARG A 256 7.35 -2.61 5.59
C ARG A 256 8.86 -2.76 5.61
N VAL A 257 9.48 -2.50 6.76
CA VAL A 257 10.94 -2.52 6.93
C VAL A 257 11.33 -3.19 8.23
N SER A 258 12.42 -3.95 8.23
CA SER A 258 13.02 -4.44 9.49
C SER A 258 13.76 -3.34 10.25
N ASP A 259 14.25 -2.33 9.52
CA ASP A 259 15.04 -1.20 10.01
C ASP A 259 14.57 0.09 9.34
N GLU A 260 14.20 1.09 10.14
CA GLU A 260 13.64 2.36 9.66
C GLU A 260 14.62 3.17 8.80
N THR A 261 15.94 2.93 8.91
CA THR A 261 16.94 3.53 8.02
C THR A 261 16.78 3.12 6.56
N TRP A 262 16.01 2.06 6.29
CA TRP A 262 15.67 1.60 4.94
C TRP A 262 14.31 2.07 4.44
N MET A 263 13.60 2.90 5.21
CA MET A 263 12.33 3.49 4.76
C MET A 263 12.56 4.33 3.48
N PRO A 264 11.94 3.99 2.35
CA PRO A 264 12.11 4.76 1.12
C PRO A 264 11.35 6.08 1.20
N SER A 265 11.67 7.00 0.29
CA SER A 265 10.75 8.09 -0.02
C SER A 265 9.62 7.56 -0.90
N PRO A 266 8.36 7.95 -0.67
CA PRO A 266 7.25 7.54 -1.52
C PRO A 266 7.44 8.07 -2.94
N ILE A 267 7.21 7.22 -3.92
CA ILE A 267 7.33 7.53 -5.36
C ILE A 267 6.01 7.32 -6.08
N ARG A 268 5.92 7.86 -7.30
CA ARG A 268 4.87 7.56 -8.27
C ARG A 268 5.48 6.98 -9.53
N LEU A 269 5.02 5.82 -9.98
CA LEU A 269 5.43 5.17 -11.22
C LEU A 269 4.45 5.43 -12.36
N ALA A 270 4.86 5.12 -13.58
CA ALA A 270 4.11 5.44 -14.80
C ALA A 270 2.69 4.83 -14.88
N ARG A 271 2.43 3.70 -14.21
CA ARG A 271 1.11 3.02 -14.22
C ARG A 271 0.15 3.55 -13.13
N GLN A 272 0.61 4.40 -12.22
CA GLN A 272 -0.17 4.88 -11.08
C GLN A 272 -1.13 6.02 -11.42
#